data_AF-A0A183A4Q0-F1
#
_entry.id   AF-A0A183A4Q0-F1
#
_cell.length_a   1.000
_cell.length_b   1.000
_cell.length_c   1.000
_cell.angle_alpha   90.00
_cell.angle_beta   90.00
_cell.angle_gamma   90.00
#
_symmetry.space_group_name_H-M   'P 1'
#
loop_
_entity.id
_entity.type
_entity.pdbx_description
1 polymer ?
#
loop_
_entity_poly.entity_id
_entity_poly.type
_entity_poly.pdbx_seq_one_letter_code
_entity_poly.pdbx_strand_id
1 'polypeptide(L)' 'MTITSHLQHLIVQCSGNLSGMKVSSAKLEVNGEPIFLKQRVLPYGQREGVLKVLQKMEQDGVISKVESSAWDTVVIV' A
#
# COMPACT_ATOMS: atom_id res chain seq x y z
N MET A 1 -33.88 -8.86 32.66
CA MET A 1 -33.19 -7.80 31.89
C MET A 1 -31.74 -8.26 31.69
N THR A 2 -31.51 -9.16 30.73
CA THR A 2 -30.28 -9.98 30.56
C THR A 2 -29.58 -9.74 29.22
N ILE A 3 -30.14 -8.85 28.40
CA ILE A 3 -29.68 -8.56 27.03
C ILE A 3 -28.38 -7.74 27.04
N THR A 4 -28.12 -7.00 28.11
CA THR A 4 -26.97 -6.10 28.25
C THR A 4 -25.65 -6.84 28.40
N SER A 5 -25.60 -7.94 29.17
CA SER A 5 -24.36 -8.70 29.38
C SER A 5 -23.93 -9.46 28.14
N HIS A 6 -24.90 -10.01 27.38
CA HIS A 6 -24.63 -10.70 26.12
C HIS A 6 -24.08 -9.76 25.04
N LEU A 7 -24.66 -8.57 24.92
CA LEU A 7 -24.16 -7.53 24.01
C LEU A 7 -22.76 -7.04 24.40
N GLN A 8 -22.48 -6.84 25.69
CA GLN A 8 -21.15 -6.46 26.16
C GLN A 8 -20.10 -7.53 25.81
N HIS A 9 -20.44 -8.81 25.99
CA HIS A 9 -19.56 -9.92 25.63
C HIS A 9 -19.27 -9.95 24.13
N LEU A 10 -20.28 -9.75 23.28
CA LEU A 10 -20.13 -9.70 21.83
C LEU A 10 -19.27 -8.51 21.39
N ILE A 11 -19.45 -7.31 21.98
CA ILE A 11 -18.64 -6.13 21.67
C ILE A 11 -17.16 -6.37 21.99
N VAL A 12 -16.86 -6.98 23.14
CA VAL A 12 -15.48 -7.34 23.50
C VAL A 12 -14.91 -8.35 22.51
N GLN A 13 -15.68 -9.38 22.15
CA GLN A 13 -15.26 -10.41 21.21
C GLN A 13 -15.02 -9.85 19.79
N CYS A 14 -15.82 -8.89 19.34
CA CYS A 14 -15.66 -8.20 18.07
C CYS A 14 -14.48 -7.22 18.09
N SER A 15 -14.22 -6.54 19.22
CA SER A 15 -13.11 -5.59 19.36
C SER A 15 -11.73 -6.24 19.26
N GLY A 16 -11.60 -7.53 19.58
CA GLY A 16 -10.36 -8.31 19.40
C GLY A 16 -10.00 -8.62 17.94
N ASN A 17 -10.93 -8.45 17.00
CA ASN A 17 -10.71 -8.66 15.56
C ASN A 17 -10.36 -7.37 14.80
N LEU A 18 -9.93 -6.30 15.51
CA LEU A 18 -9.39 -5.07 14.92
C LEU A 18 -8.02 -5.26 14.25
N SER A 19 -7.46 -6.47 14.30
CA SER A 19 -6.40 -6.86 13.37
C SER A 19 -6.98 -6.81 11.96
N GLY A 20 -6.73 -5.72 11.23
CA GLY A 20 -6.97 -5.64 9.79
C GLY A 20 -6.48 -6.91 9.09
N MET A 21 -7.05 -7.20 7.91
CA MET A 21 -6.70 -8.42 7.13
C MET A 21 -5.22 -8.71 7.25
N LYS A 22 -4.88 -9.87 7.84
CA LYS A 22 -3.49 -10.31 7.97
C LYS A 22 -2.98 -10.54 6.56
N VAL A 23 -2.37 -9.50 5.99
CA VAL A 23 -1.74 -9.59 4.68
C VAL A 23 -0.59 -10.58 4.83
N SER A 24 -0.70 -11.71 4.15
CA SER A 24 0.37 -12.68 4.08
C SER A 24 1.61 -11.99 3.53
N SER A 25 2.73 -12.05 4.26
CA SER A 25 4.00 -11.58 3.71
C SER A 25 4.30 -12.38 2.44
N ALA A 26 4.36 -11.69 1.30
CA ALA A 26 4.81 -12.29 0.06
C ALA A 26 6.34 -12.40 0.13
N LYS A 27 6.84 -13.64 0.28
CA LYS A 27 8.28 -13.90 0.19
C LYS A 27 8.64 -14.01 -1.29
N LEU A 28 9.22 -12.95 -1.85
CA LEU A 28 9.89 -13.07 -3.14
C LEU A 28 11.21 -13.82 -2.97
N GLU A 29 11.46 -14.80 -3.83
CA GLU A 29 12.82 -15.33 -4.05
C GLU A 29 13.62 -14.26 -4.79
N VAL A 30 14.26 -13.36 -4.04
CA VAL A 30 15.14 -12.35 -4.61
C VAL A 30 16.48 -13.03 -4.96
N ASN A 31 16.50 -13.72 -6.09
CA ASN A 31 17.70 -14.39 -6.63
C ASN A 31 18.62 -13.42 -7.42
N GLY A 32 18.35 -12.10 -7.36
CA GLY A 32 19.06 -11.08 -8.12
C GLY A 32 19.44 -9.86 -7.28
N GLU A 33 20.57 -9.24 -7.63
CA GLU A 33 20.97 -7.94 -7.08
C GLU A 33 19.90 -6.87 -7.37
N PRO A 34 19.83 -5.80 -6.57
CA PRO A 34 18.89 -4.71 -6.82
C PRO A 34 19.07 -4.14 -8.24
N ILE A 35 18.02 -4.20 -9.05
CA ILE A 35 18.05 -3.70 -10.42
C ILE A 35 17.45 -2.29 -10.43
N PHE A 36 18.29 -1.29 -10.71
CA PHE A 36 17.84 0.05 -11.03
C PHE A 36 17.54 0.14 -12.52
N LEU A 37 16.25 0.06 -12.89
CA LEU A 37 15.84 0.31 -14.27
C LEU A 37 15.70 1.81 -14.49
N LYS A 38 16.57 2.39 -15.33
CA LYS A 38 16.48 3.82 -15.69
C LYS A 38 15.05 4.16 -16.15
N GLN A 39 14.47 5.18 -15.54
CA GLN A 39 13.14 5.68 -15.88
C GLN A 39 13.06 6.03 -17.37
N ARG A 40 12.05 5.50 -18.08
CA ARG A 40 11.72 5.95 -19.43
C ARG A 40 11.09 7.34 -19.35
N VAL A 41 11.42 8.19 -20.32
CA VAL A 41 10.87 9.55 -20.37
C VAL A 41 9.38 9.47 -20.67
N LEU A 42 8.56 9.91 -19.71
CA LEU A 42 7.12 10.09 -19.91
C LEU A 42 6.87 11.21 -20.95
N PRO A 43 6.03 10.98 -21.98
CA PRO A 43 5.57 12.01 -22.91
C PRO A 43 5.03 13.23 -22.16
N TYR A 44 5.37 14.43 -22.63
CA TYR A 44 5.05 15.67 -21.91
C TYR A 44 3.56 15.81 -21.58
N GLY A 45 2.67 15.48 -22.52
CA GLY A 45 1.22 15.54 -22.33
C GLY A 45 0.67 14.57 -21.28
N GLN A 46 1.41 13.52 -20.90
CA GLN A 46 1.00 12.55 -19.89
C GLN A 46 1.53 12.87 -18.49
N ARG A 47 2.59 13.69 -18.37
CA ARG A 47 3.27 13.95 -17.09
C ARG A 47 2.33 14.50 -16.02
N GLU A 48 1.49 15.47 -16.37
CA GLU A 48 0.57 16.10 -15.42
C GLU A 48 -0.48 15.09 -14.91
N GLY A 49 -1.05 14.28 -15.80
CA GLY A 49 -2.04 13.26 -15.43
C GLY A 49 -1.44 12.21 -14.51
N VAL A 50 -0.24 11.72 -14.83
CA VAL A 50 0.49 10.76 -14.01
C VAL A 50 0.80 11.33 -12.62
N LEU A 51 1.27 12.57 -12.56
CA LEU A 51 1.57 13.24 -11.29
C LEU A 51 0.33 13.37 -10.40
N LYS A 52 -0.81 13.76 -10.96
CA LYS A 52 -2.08 13.87 -10.22
C LYS A 52 -2.52 12.52 -9.63
N VAL A 53 -2.37 11.43 -10.39
CA VAL A 53 -2.72 10.09 -9.92
C VAL A 53 -1.79 9.66 -8.78
N LEU A 54 -0.48 9.85 -8.91
CA LEU A 54 0.49 9.51 -7.87
C LEU A 54 0.26 10.31 -6.59
N GLN A 55 -0.02 11.62 -6.70
CA GLN A 55 -0.35 12.47 -5.55
C GLN A 55 -1.61 12.01 -4.83
N LYS A 56 -2.65 11.62 -5.59
CA LYS A 56 -3.87 11.07 -5.01
C LYS A 56 -3.60 9.75 -4.29
N MET A 57 -2.82 8.86 -4.89
CA MET A 57 -2.42 7.58 -4.25
C MET A 57 -1.60 7.80 -2.97
N GLU A 58 -0.77 8.84 -2.93
CA GLU A 58 -0.04 9.22 -1.71
C GLU A 58 -1.01 9.74 -0.62
N GLN A 59 -1.97 10.58 -0.98
CA GLN A 59 -3.00 11.09 -0.05
C GLN A 59 -3.92 9.99 0.47
N ASP A 60 -4.29 9.04 -0.39
CA ASP A 60 -5.13 7.88 -0.06
C ASP A 60 -4.35 6.83 0.76
N GLY A 61 -3.04 7.03 1.01
CA GLY A 61 -2.19 6.12 1.78
C GLY A 61 -1.82 4.83 1.05
N VAL A 62 -2.02 4.78 -0.27
CA VAL A 62 -1.71 3.61 -1.11
C VAL A 62 -0.21 3.51 -1.38
N ILE A 63 0.47 4.65 -1.54
CA ILE A 63 1.91 4.74 -1.73
C ILE A 63 2.53 5.77 -0.79
N SER A 64 3.84 5.67 -0.56
CA SER A 64 4.61 6.64 0.21
C SER A 64 5.89 7.03 -0.53
N LYS A 65 6.40 8.23 -0.24
CA LYS A 65 7.73 8.64 -0.70
C LYS A 65 8.80 7.90 0.08
N VAL A 66 9.88 7.53 -0.62
CA VAL A 66 11.09 6.97 -0.04
C VAL A 66 12.27 7.85 -0.42
N GLU A 67 13.19 8.09 0.51
CA GLU A 67 14.40 8.89 0.25
C GLU A 67 15.39 8.15 -0.64
N SER A 68 15.47 6.83 -0.50
CA SER A 68 16.34 5.96 -1.29
C SER A 68 15.78 4.55 -1.36
N SER A 69 16.01 3.89 -2.49
CA SER A 69 15.70 2.49 -2.71
C SER A 69 16.77 1.90 -3.63
N ALA A 70 17.24 0.69 -3.30
CA ALA A 70 18.10 -0.07 -4.20
C ALA A 70 17.32 -0.58 -5.44
N TRP A 71 15.99 -0.54 -5.37
CA TRP A 71 15.06 -1.00 -6.39
C TRP A 71 14.35 0.18 -7.04
N ASP A 72 14.34 0.22 -8.37
CA ASP A 72 13.51 1.16 -9.13
C ASP A 72 12.86 0.44 -10.31
N THR A 73 11.56 0.67 -10.48
CA THR A 73 10.76 0.06 -11.55
C THR A 73 10.12 1.17 -12.37
N VAL A 74 10.29 1.11 -13.69
CA VAL A 74 9.76 2.12 -14.60
C VAL A 74 8.23 2.09 -14.62
N VAL A 75 7.60 3.25 -14.38
CA VAL A 75 6.18 3.48 -14.61
C VAL A 75 5.96 3.75 -16.10
N ILE A 76 5.14 2.93 -16.76
CA ILE A 76 4.76 3.07 -18.17
C ILE A 76 3.24 3.34 -18.21
N VAL A 77 2.83 4.31 -19.03
CA VAL A 77 1.44 4.78 -19.17
C VAL A 77 1.00 4.69 -20.61
#